data_AF-A0A0H4VC97-F1
#
_entry.id   AF-A0A0H4VC97-F1
#
_cell.length_a   1.000
_cell.length_b   1.000
_cell.length_c   1.000
_cell.angle_alpha   90.00
_cell.angle_beta   90.00
_cell.angle_gamma   90.00
#
_symmetry.space_group_name_H-M   'P 1'
#
loop_
_entity.id
_entity.type
_entity.pdbx_description
1 polymer ?
#
loop_
_entity_poly.entity_id
_entity_poly.type
_entity_poly.pdbx_seq_one_letter_code
_entity_poly.pdbx_strand_id
1 'polypeptide(L)'
;MIPDFAGRGRADNLWQTTCFEMFVMPRDGTPGYSEFNLSPSERWAAYDFTDYRKGMTERVFSREPECVMRTGQSMAIFDASLPRDQMPEPPVSIGLSAVIEEEGGVKSYWAMSHHKEKPDFHDPACFGAGLARTRAA
;
A
#
# COMPACT_ATOMS: atom_id res chain seq x y z
N MET A 1 -8.16 -5.79 -15.07
CA MET A 1 -7.49 -7.10 -15.04
C MET A 1 -7.13 -7.46 -13.62
N ILE A 2 -7.51 -8.65 -13.18
CA ILE A 2 -7.11 -9.19 -11.87
C ILE A 2 -5.93 -10.13 -12.16
N PRO A 3 -4.77 -9.95 -11.51
CA PRO A 3 -3.63 -10.82 -11.74
C PRO A 3 -3.97 -12.25 -11.31
N ASP A 4 -3.38 -13.22 -12.01
CA ASP A 4 -3.54 -14.63 -11.67
C ASP A 4 -3.04 -14.91 -10.25
N PHE A 5 -3.69 -15.84 -9.58
CA PHE A 5 -3.27 -16.32 -8.28
C PHE A 5 -1.83 -16.87 -8.37
N ALA A 6 -0.94 -16.31 -7.55
CA ALA A 6 0.45 -16.75 -7.47
C ALA A 6 0.79 -17.35 -6.09
N GLY A 7 -0.20 -17.48 -5.21
CA GLY A 7 -0.05 -17.93 -3.83
C GLY A 7 0.54 -16.86 -2.91
N ARG A 8 0.37 -17.09 -1.60
CA ARG A 8 0.95 -16.21 -0.58
C ARG A 8 2.46 -16.23 -0.63
N GLY A 9 3.06 -15.04 -0.58
CA GLY A 9 4.49 -14.88 -0.46
C GLY A 9 4.97 -13.51 -0.92
N ARG A 10 6.20 -13.16 -0.54
CA ARG A 10 6.83 -11.94 -1.01
C ARG A 10 7.03 -11.95 -2.53
N ALA A 11 6.86 -10.80 -3.15
CA ALA A 11 7.34 -10.53 -4.51
C ALA A 11 7.43 -9.03 -4.77
N ASP A 12 8.39 -8.65 -5.61
CA ASP A 12 8.62 -7.26 -6.01
C ASP A 12 7.84 -6.91 -7.28
N ASN A 13 7.83 -5.62 -7.61
CA ASN A 13 7.24 -5.11 -8.86
C ASN A 13 5.74 -5.43 -9.03
N LEU A 14 4.98 -5.53 -7.92
CA LEU A 14 3.54 -5.81 -7.97
C LEU A 14 2.77 -4.74 -8.77
N TRP A 15 3.27 -3.50 -8.78
CA TRP A 15 2.77 -2.36 -9.57
C TRP A 15 2.82 -2.58 -11.09
N GLN A 16 3.44 -3.67 -11.56
CA GLN A 16 3.41 -4.02 -12.97
C GLN A 16 2.03 -4.50 -13.45
N THR A 17 1.12 -4.82 -12.54
CA THR A 17 -0.28 -5.20 -12.79
C THR A 17 -1.17 -4.58 -11.70
N THR A 18 -2.43 -5.01 -11.59
CA THR A 18 -3.34 -4.53 -10.54
C THR A 18 -2.81 -4.86 -9.15
N CYS A 19 -2.57 -3.82 -8.36
CA CYS A 19 -2.18 -3.91 -6.95
C CYS A 19 -2.69 -2.70 -6.15
N PHE A 20 -2.64 -2.83 -4.83
CA PHE A 20 -3.05 -1.81 -3.88
C PHE A 20 -1.88 -1.53 -2.95
N GLU A 21 -1.64 -0.26 -2.67
CA GLU A 21 -0.50 0.14 -1.85
C GLU A 21 -0.97 1.04 -0.71
N MET A 22 -0.39 0.82 0.47
CA MET A 22 -0.59 1.63 1.65
C MET A 22 0.74 2.22 2.09
N PHE A 23 0.74 3.52 2.31
CA PHE A 23 1.87 4.29 2.83
C PHE A 23 1.54 4.79 4.22
N VAL A 24 2.47 4.63 5.17
CA VAL A 24 2.28 5.05 6.56
C VAL A 24 3.47 5.86 7.04
N MET A 25 3.23 7.11 7.40
CA MET A 25 4.24 8.06 7.86
C MET A 25 3.97 8.46 9.32
N PRO A 26 4.90 8.21 10.25
CA PRO A 26 4.82 8.73 11.61
C PRO A 26 4.65 10.25 11.66
N ARG A 27 3.80 10.75 12.55
CA ARG A 27 3.66 12.20 12.83
C ARG A 27 4.49 12.62 14.04
N ASP A 28 5.74 12.16 14.10
CA ASP A 28 6.71 12.48 15.15
C ASP A 28 7.82 13.44 14.68
N GLY A 29 7.73 13.91 13.42
CA GLY A 29 8.69 14.81 12.79
C GLY A 29 9.80 14.11 12.03
N THR A 30 9.82 12.76 12.00
CA THR A 30 10.74 12.01 11.15
C THR A 30 10.28 12.02 9.68
N PRO A 31 11.19 12.06 8.70
CA PRO A 31 10.84 12.07 7.27
C PRO A 31 10.58 10.67 6.69
N GLY A 32 10.82 9.62 7.47
CA GLY A 32 10.69 8.24 7.05
C GLY A 32 9.23 7.79 6.95
N TYR A 33 9.01 6.74 6.15
CA TYR A 33 7.70 6.11 6.02
C TYR A 33 7.82 4.66 5.61
N SER A 34 6.69 3.97 5.73
CA SER A 34 6.53 2.57 5.45
C SER A 34 5.62 2.37 4.26
N GLU A 35 5.98 1.46 3.38
CA GLU A 35 5.21 1.09 2.20
C GLU A 35 4.79 -0.37 2.30
N PHE A 36 3.54 -0.65 1.95
CA PHE A 36 2.97 -1.99 1.90
C PHE A 36 2.28 -2.18 0.54
N ASN A 37 2.80 -3.08 -0.27
CA ASN A 37 2.25 -3.44 -1.57
C ASN A 37 1.51 -4.77 -1.47
N LEU A 38 0.28 -4.81 -1.98
CA LEU A 38 -0.66 -5.90 -1.78
C LEU A 38 -1.34 -6.22 -3.11
N SER A 39 -1.32 -7.47 -3.54
CA SER A 39 -1.86 -7.88 -4.83
C SER A 39 -3.01 -8.88 -4.68
N PRO A 40 -4.04 -8.83 -5.55
CA PRO A 40 -5.02 -9.90 -5.68
C PRO A 40 -4.42 -11.28 -5.98
N SER A 41 -3.18 -11.34 -6.45
CA SER A 41 -2.44 -12.60 -6.65
C SER A 41 -2.00 -13.30 -5.35
N GLU A 42 -2.30 -12.69 -4.19
CA GLU A 42 -1.79 -13.01 -2.85
C GLU A 42 -0.30 -12.71 -2.63
N ARG A 43 0.35 -12.08 -3.60
CA ARG A 43 1.70 -11.53 -3.43
C ARG A 43 1.69 -10.21 -2.70
N TRP A 44 2.74 -9.96 -1.94
CA TRP A 44 2.89 -8.75 -1.15
C TRP A 44 4.36 -8.33 -1.05
N ALA A 45 4.60 -7.07 -0.71
CA ALA A 45 5.91 -6.57 -0.31
C ALA A 45 5.75 -5.49 0.75
N ALA A 46 6.78 -5.28 1.55
CA ALA A 46 6.79 -4.22 2.54
C ALA A 46 8.19 -3.63 2.69
N TYR A 47 8.26 -2.32 2.73
CA TYR A 47 9.49 -1.56 2.73
C TYR A 47 9.47 -0.43 3.76
N ASP A 48 10.66 -0.07 4.23
CA ASP A 48 10.91 1.15 4.99
C ASP A 48 11.79 2.10 4.20
N PHE A 49 11.44 3.37 4.27
CA PHE A 49 12.17 4.47 3.68
C PHE A 49 12.63 5.42 4.79
N THR A 50 13.85 5.92 4.68
CA THR A 50 14.38 6.91 5.62
C THR A 50 13.97 8.33 5.26
N ASP A 51 13.60 8.57 3.99
CA ASP A 51 13.18 9.87 3.43
C ASP A 51 12.51 9.61 2.06
N TYR A 52 11.98 10.64 1.41
CA TYR A 52 11.34 10.56 0.09
C TYR A 52 12.18 9.77 -0.94
N ARG A 53 11.72 8.55 -1.27
CA ARG A 53 12.33 7.58 -2.20
C ARG A 53 13.80 7.23 -1.86
N LYS A 54 14.20 7.35 -0.60
CA LYS A 54 15.56 7.09 -0.12
C LYS A 54 15.59 6.07 1.00
N GLY A 55 16.72 5.36 1.08
CA GLY A 55 16.99 4.41 2.17
C GLY A 55 16.03 3.24 2.21
N MET A 56 15.52 2.81 1.04
CA MET A 56 14.62 1.68 0.94
C MET A 56 15.27 0.43 1.53
N THR A 57 14.60 -0.19 2.50
CA THR A 57 14.98 -1.46 3.11
C THR A 57 13.76 -2.35 3.21
N GLU A 58 13.95 -3.66 3.11
CA GLU A 58 12.85 -4.60 3.31
C GLU A 58 12.40 -4.57 4.78
N ARG A 59 11.10 -4.32 5.03
CA ARG A 59 10.52 -4.47 6.36
C ARG A 59 10.27 -5.96 6.60
N VAL A 60 10.86 -6.54 7.64
CA VAL A 60 10.64 -7.96 7.99
C VAL A 60 9.28 -8.15 8.66
N PHE A 61 8.47 -9.08 8.13
CA PHE A 61 7.17 -9.44 8.71
C PHE A 61 7.28 -10.76 9.48
N SER A 62 6.71 -10.80 10.68
CA SER A 62 6.60 -12.01 11.48
C SER A 62 5.59 -13.01 10.92
N ARG A 63 4.59 -12.52 10.17
CA ARG A 63 3.49 -13.29 9.57
C ARG A 63 3.11 -12.63 8.26
N GLU A 64 2.71 -13.41 7.27
CA GLU A 64 2.27 -12.85 5.98
C GLU A 64 0.93 -12.11 6.11
N PRO A 65 0.70 -11.03 5.35
CA PRO A 65 -0.61 -10.41 5.25
C PRO A 65 -1.60 -11.35 4.55
N GLU A 66 -2.88 -11.18 4.84
CA GLU A 66 -3.96 -11.86 4.13
C GLU A 66 -4.55 -10.92 3.10
N CYS A 67 -4.67 -11.36 1.85
CA CYS A 67 -5.28 -10.60 0.77
C CYS A 67 -6.42 -11.44 0.17
N VAL A 68 -7.60 -10.83 -0.01
CA VAL A 68 -8.77 -11.51 -0.57
C VAL A 68 -9.41 -10.60 -1.60
N MET A 69 -9.59 -11.11 -2.81
CA MET A 69 -10.35 -10.46 -3.86
C MET A 69 -11.73 -11.11 -3.97
N ARG A 70 -12.79 -10.30 -3.89
CA ARG A 70 -14.18 -10.72 -4.12
C ARG A 70 -14.71 -10.00 -5.35
N THR A 71 -15.15 -10.75 -6.34
CA THR A 71 -15.70 -10.20 -7.59
C THR A 71 -17.19 -10.46 -7.68
N GLY A 72 -17.96 -9.41 -7.96
CA GLY A 72 -19.36 -9.47 -8.38
C GLY A 72 -19.51 -9.06 -9.85
N GLN A 73 -20.75 -8.92 -10.31
CA GLN A 73 -21.04 -8.56 -11.71
C GLN A 73 -20.65 -7.11 -12.06
N SER A 74 -20.69 -6.20 -11.09
CA SER A 74 -20.47 -4.76 -11.29
C SER A 74 -19.46 -4.15 -10.31
N MET A 75 -18.92 -4.95 -9.39
CA MET A 75 -18.06 -4.47 -8.32
C MET A 75 -17.03 -5.54 -7.96
N ALA A 76 -15.80 -5.11 -7.70
CA ALA A 76 -14.77 -5.92 -7.05
C ALA A 76 -14.39 -5.27 -5.71
N ILE A 77 -14.15 -6.09 -4.70
CA ILE A 77 -13.68 -5.68 -3.38
C ILE A 77 -12.38 -6.40 -3.10
N PHE A 78 -11.34 -5.63 -2.79
CA PHE A 78 -10.07 -6.15 -2.29
C PHE A 78 -9.95 -5.86 -0.80
N ASP A 79 -9.90 -6.92 0.00
CA ASP A 79 -9.65 -6.85 1.44
C ASP A 79 -8.20 -7.24 1.72
N ALA A 80 -7.53 -6.49 2.57
CA ALA A 80 -6.22 -6.84 3.08
C ALA A 80 -6.14 -6.69 4.61
N SER A 81 -5.52 -7.67 5.26
CA SER A 81 -5.27 -7.67 6.70
C SER A 81 -3.78 -7.82 6.96
N LEU A 82 -3.20 -6.87 7.70
CA LEU A 82 -1.79 -6.85 8.05
C LEU A 82 -1.61 -7.06 9.56
N PRO A 83 -0.52 -7.73 10.00
CA PRO A 83 -0.23 -7.87 11.42
C PRO A 83 0.00 -6.50 12.09
N ARG A 84 -0.64 -6.28 13.24
CA ARG A 84 -0.60 -4.98 13.95
C ARG A 84 0.81 -4.60 14.46
N ASP A 85 1.66 -5.59 14.73
CA ASP A 85 3.07 -5.38 15.11
C ASP A 85 3.93 -4.82 13.96
N GLN A 86 3.44 -4.88 12.72
CA GLN A 86 4.13 -4.38 11.53
C GLN A 86 3.74 -2.94 11.18
N MET A 87 2.74 -2.38 11.88
CA MET A 87 2.22 -1.04 11.62
C MET A 87 2.92 -0.01 12.50
N PRO A 88 3.38 1.13 11.95
CA PRO A 88 3.86 2.25 12.76
C PRO A 88 2.82 2.72 13.80
N GLU A 89 3.30 3.09 14.98
CA GLU A 89 2.43 3.55 16.07
C GLU A 89 1.80 4.92 15.76
N PRO A 90 0.47 5.09 15.96
CA PRO A 90 -0.18 6.40 15.84
C PRO A 90 0.44 7.45 16.79
N PRO A 91 0.38 8.76 16.45
CA PRO A 91 -0.31 9.32 15.29
C PRO A 91 0.48 9.13 13.99
N VAL A 92 -0.21 8.75 12.92
CA VAL A 92 0.36 8.54 11.58
C VAL A 92 -0.48 9.24 10.52
N SER A 93 0.17 9.66 9.43
CA SER A 93 -0.48 9.95 8.15
C SER A 93 -0.52 8.68 7.30
N ILE A 94 -1.59 8.49 6.53
CA ILE A 94 -1.81 7.33 5.69
C ILE A 94 -2.09 7.78 4.25
N GLY A 95 -1.40 7.18 3.29
CA GLY A 95 -1.73 7.23 1.87
C GLY A 95 -2.26 5.88 1.41
N LEU A 96 -3.40 5.88 0.71
CA LEU A 96 -3.91 4.70 0.00
C LEU A 96 -3.83 4.96 -1.49
N SER A 97 -3.39 3.95 -2.22
CA SER A 97 -3.28 4.01 -3.67
C SER A 97 -3.58 2.67 -4.32
N ALA A 98 -3.84 2.71 -5.62
CA ALA A 98 -4.02 1.54 -6.45
C ALA A 98 -3.42 1.76 -7.83
N VAL A 99 -2.75 0.74 -8.34
CA VAL A 99 -2.51 0.58 -9.76
C VAL A 99 -3.58 -0.37 -10.26
N ILE A 100 -4.34 0.03 -11.28
CA ILE A 100 -5.35 -0.83 -11.91
C ILE A 100 -4.90 -1.06 -13.35
N GLU A 101 -4.61 -2.32 -13.69
CA GLU A 101 -4.42 -2.73 -15.07
C GLU A 101 -5.80 -2.93 -15.71
N GLU A 102 -6.06 -2.23 -16.81
CA GLU A 102 -7.29 -2.28 -17.60
C GLU A 102 -7.13 -3.20 -18.81
N GLU A 103 -8.23 -3.45 -19.52
CA GLU A 103 -8.17 -4.22 -20.77
C GLU A 103 -7.19 -3.58 -21.77
N GLY A 104 -6.41 -4.40 -22.47
CA GLY A 104 -5.37 -3.92 -23.37
C GLY A 104 -4.07 -3.49 -22.69
N GLY A 105 -3.90 -3.74 -21.38
CA GLY A 105 -2.64 -3.50 -20.65
C GLY A 105 -2.40 -2.05 -20.26
N VAL A 106 -3.42 -1.19 -20.40
CA VAL A 106 -3.38 0.20 -19.93
C VAL A 106 -3.39 0.20 -18.40
N LYS A 107 -2.64 1.11 -17.76
CA LYS A 107 -2.64 1.26 -16.30
C LYS A 107 -3.25 2.59 -15.91
N SER A 108 -4.20 2.57 -14.98
CA SER A 108 -4.65 3.75 -14.26
C SER A 108 -4.07 3.77 -12.84
N TYR A 109 -3.82 4.98 -12.35
CA TYR A 109 -3.13 5.23 -11.08
C TYR A 109 -4.03 6.06 -10.17
N TRP A 110 -4.43 5.47 -9.06
CA TRP A 110 -5.37 6.04 -8.11
C TRP A 110 -4.66 6.28 -6.79
N ALA A 111 -4.91 7.43 -6.19
CA ALA A 111 -4.40 7.77 -4.87
C ALA A 111 -5.44 8.63 -4.16
N MET A 112 -5.33 8.73 -2.83
CA MET A 112 -6.14 9.67 -2.05
C MET A 112 -6.05 11.11 -2.57
N SER A 113 -4.87 11.51 -3.07
CA SER A 113 -4.64 12.77 -3.75
C SER A 113 -3.46 12.65 -4.71
N HIS A 114 -3.50 13.38 -5.82
CA HIS A 114 -2.38 13.54 -6.75
C HIS A 114 -1.98 15.02 -6.79
N HIS A 115 -0.69 15.30 -6.58
CA HIS A 115 -0.18 16.68 -6.50
C HIS A 115 0.83 17.04 -7.59
N LYS A 116 1.11 16.11 -8.50
CA LYS A 116 2.02 16.28 -9.65
C LYS A 116 1.33 15.85 -10.93
N GLU A 117 1.90 16.25 -12.06
CA GLU A 117 1.42 15.82 -13.39
C GLU A 117 1.57 14.30 -13.58
N LYS A 118 2.63 13.70 -13.03
CA LYS A 118 2.86 12.25 -13.06
C LYS A 118 2.48 11.63 -11.72
N PRO A 119 1.83 10.45 -11.72
CA PRO A 119 1.56 9.72 -10.48
C PRO A 119 2.85 9.45 -9.69
N ASP A 120 2.83 9.80 -8.41
CA ASP A 120 3.94 9.63 -7.49
C ASP A 120 3.40 9.36 -6.08
N PHE A 121 3.06 8.10 -5.81
CA PHE A 121 2.44 7.71 -4.54
C PHE A 121 3.34 7.94 -3.32
N HIS A 122 4.65 8.03 -3.53
CA HIS A 122 5.64 8.29 -2.48
C HIS A 122 5.69 9.77 -2.06
N ASP A 123 5.02 10.68 -2.77
CA ASP A 123 4.93 12.07 -2.38
C ASP A 123 4.15 12.17 -1.05
N PRO A 124 4.72 12.76 0.03
CA PRO A 124 4.02 12.91 1.29
C PRO A 124 2.66 13.64 1.17
N ALA A 125 2.45 14.44 0.13
CA ALA A 125 1.18 15.09 -0.14
C ALA A 125 0.05 14.08 -0.48
N CYS A 126 0.39 12.87 -0.93
CA CYS A 126 -0.56 11.78 -1.13
C CYS A 126 -1.09 11.18 0.19
N PHE A 127 -0.46 11.47 1.34
CA PHE A 127 -0.76 10.84 2.63
C PHE A 127 -1.90 11.58 3.36
N GLY A 128 -3.07 11.62 2.71
CA GLY A 128 -4.20 12.46 3.10
C GLY A 128 -5.04 11.96 4.29
N ALA A 129 -4.96 10.67 4.66
CA ALA A 129 -5.64 10.14 5.84
C ALA A 129 -4.78 10.31 7.10
N GLY A 130 -5.41 10.22 8.27
CA GLY A 130 -4.71 10.20 9.55
C GLY A 130 -5.31 9.17 10.49
N LEU A 131 -4.46 8.45 11.21
CA LEU A 131 -4.85 7.60 12.34
C LEU A 131 -4.29 8.22 13.61
N ALA A 132 -5.18 8.59 14.53
CA ALA A 132 -4.80 9.19 15.81
C ALA A 132 -4.55 8.11 16.88
N ARG A 133 -3.86 8.49 17.97
CA ARG A 133 -3.86 7.67 19.18
C ARG A 133 -5.30 7.62 19.70
N THR A 134 -5.82 6.42 19.93
CA THR A 134 -7.02 6.26 20.76
C THR A 134 -6.69 6.81 22.14
N ARG A 135 -7.52 7.73 22.66
CA ARG A 135 -7.46 8.05 24.08
C ARG A 135 -7.80 6.77 24.84
N ALA A 136 -7.03 6.44 25.89
CA ALA A 136 -7.47 5.41 26.82
C ALA A 136 -8.87 5.80 27.33
N ALA A 137 -9.82 4.86 27.24
CA ALA A 137 -11.15 4.99 27.82
C ALA A 137 -11.06 5.03 29.35
#